data_AF-A0A9J6CVZ1-F1
#
_entry.id   AF-A0A9J6CVZ1-F1
#
_cell.length_a   1.000
_cell.length_b   1.000
_cell.length_c   1.000
_cell.angle_alpha   90.00
_cell.angle_beta   90.00
_cell.angle_gamma   90.00
#
_symmetry.space_group_name_H-M   'P 1'
#
loop_
_entity.id
_entity.type
_entity.pdbx_description
1 polymer ?
#
loop_
_entity_poly.entity_id
_entity_poly.type
_entity_poly.pdbx_seq_one_letter_code
_entity_poly.pdbx_strand_id
1 'polypeptide(L)'
;MRVHSIEPDFHVLCGIDGCAASFRRYFAYKKHVYRVHRNAAGIIVNELAPYCDSSEQAEDISIPIVTNLSEAHSHDAASNICFITKIKKQLAMFYVKITEKLKLASSTTDEIFCIVKSLIQDVIDGLMQRTVKLLMEGSVVPGTAENVVRQLHAADIVSNMFSDLESTHMRKKYISEHFNYTEVNQVPLQTANYRDIECYVPISKLLVNFLKSEDLLECISQPTAKPQELLCDFTDGDAFSRYDHLTRDSSNNTIFMLLYTDELELVNPLGAAAGRHKILAVYFSVLNLHPRHRSKLCSIHLLLVVEYRVVL
;
A
#
# COMPACT_ATOMS: atom_id res chain seq x y z
N MET A 1 -3.67 3.26 -22.42
CA MET A 1 -3.82 1.94 -23.07
C MET A 1 -5.13 1.34 -22.56
N ARG A 2 -6.14 1.13 -23.43
CA ARG A 2 -7.43 0.57 -23.00
C ARG A 2 -7.23 -0.90 -22.62
N VAL A 3 -7.71 -1.27 -21.43
CA VAL A 3 -7.66 -2.64 -20.94
C VAL A 3 -8.83 -3.39 -21.56
N HIS A 4 -8.59 -4.07 -22.68
CA HIS A 4 -9.62 -4.78 -23.45
C HIS A 4 -10.16 -6.04 -22.75
N SER A 5 -9.59 -6.45 -21.60
CA SER A 5 -9.97 -7.69 -20.91
C SER A 5 -11.39 -7.70 -20.34
N ILE A 6 -12.06 -6.54 -20.28
CA ILE A 6 -13.40 -6.35 -19.68
C ILE A 6 -14.42 -5.95 -20.76
N GLU A 7 -14.03 -5.90 -22.04
CA GLU A 7 -14.98 -5.55 -23.11
C GLU A 7 -15.99 -6.69 -23.33
N PRO A 8 -17.30 -6.37 -23.43
CA PRO A 8 -18.35 -7.37 -23.59
C PRO A 8 -18.21 -8.21 -24.87
N ASP A 9 -17.55 -7.65 -25.91
CA ASP A 9 -17.25 -8.32 -27.18
C ASP A 9 -15.77 -8.75 -27.30
N PHE A 10 -15.10 -9.00 -26.18
CA PHE A 10 -13.71 -9.47 -26.19
C PHE A 10 -13.61 -10.77 -27.01
N HIS A 11 -12.85 -10.71 -28.10
CA HIS A 11 -12.53 -11.87 -28.93
C HIS A 11 -11.06 -11.81 -29.36
N VAL A 12 -10.30 -12.86 -29.10
CA VAL A 12 -8.87 -12.94 -29.42
C VAL A 12 -8.52 -14.29 -30.02
N LEU A 13 -7.67 -14.28 -31.05
CA LEU A 13 -7.03 -15.47 -31.61
C LEU A 13 -5.63 -15.59 -31.02
N CYS A 14 -5.20 -16.80 -30.66
CA CYS A 14 -3.92 -16.99 -29.99
C CYS A 14 -2.73 -16.59 -30.87
N GLY A 15 -2.64 -17.12 -32.08
CA GLY A 15 -1.60 -16.79 -33.06
C GLY A 15 -0.17 -17.25 -32.72
N ILE A 16 0.10 -17.70 -31.49
CA ILE A 16 1.42 -18.18 -31.06
C ILE A 16 1.72 -19.52 -31.75
N ASP A 17 2.85 -19.61 -32.45
CA ASP A 17 3.27 -20.78 -33.24
C ASP A 17 2.22 -21.28 -34.24
N GLY A 18 1.42 -20.38 -34.82
CA GLY A 18 0.33 -20.77 -35.72
C GLY A 18 -0.88 -21.38 -35.01
N CYS A 19 -1.01 -21.21 -33.69
CA CYS A 19 -2.19 -21.63 -32.94
C CYS A 19 -3.43 -20.85 -33.36
N ALA A 20 -4.43 -21.56 -33.90
CA ALA A 20 -5.70 -21.00 -34.36
C ALA A 20 -6.79 -20.92 -33.27
N ALA A 21 -6.43 -21.16 -31.99
CA ALA A 21 -7.41 -21.15 -30.91
C ALA A 21 -7.98 -19.73 -30.68
N SER A 22 -9.31 -19.62 -30.62
CA SER A 22 -10.03 -18.37 -30.37
C SER A 22 -10.67 -18.36 -28.98
N PHE A 23 -10.69 -17.20 -28.33
CA PHE A 23 -11.24 -17.02 -26.98
C PHE A 23 -12.14 -15.80 -26.90
N ARG A 24 -13.29 -15.98 -26.24
CA ARG A 24 -14.23 -14.89 -25.91
C ARG A 24 -14.06 -14.33 -24.48
N ARG A 25 -13.07 -14.84 -23.75
CA ARG A 25 -12.76 -14.42 -22.38
C ARG A 25 -11.26 -14.34 -22.21
N TYR A 26 -10.77 -13.22 -21.67
CA TYR A 26 -9.33 -13.00 -21.45
C TYR A 26 -8.70 -14.11 -20.59
N PHE A 27 -9.39 -14.53 -19.53
CA PHE A 27 -8.88 -15.57 -18.64
C PHE A 27 -8.68 -16.93 -19.34
N ALA A 28 -9.57 -17.27 -20.28
CA ALA A 28 -9.46 -18.51 -21.05
C ALA A 28 -8.26 -18.46 -21.99
N TYR A 29 -8.03 -17.32 -22.65
CA TYR A 29 -6.84 -17.07 -23.45
C TYR A 29 -5.56 -17.17 -22.62
N LYS A 30 -5.49 -16.47 -21.48
CA LYS A 30 -4.33 -16.49 -20.57
C LYS A 30 -3.98 -17.92 -20.12
N LYS A 31 -5.00 -18.70 -19.72
CA LYS A 31 -4.84 -20.09 -19.30
C LYS A 31 -4.35 -20.98 -20.44
N HIS A 32 -4.81 -20.74 -21.67
CA HIS A 32 -4.35 -21.43 -22.86
C HIS A 32 -2.88 -21.16 -23.14
N VAL A 33 -2.46 -19.88 -23.19
CA VAL A 33 -1.06 -19.50 -23.43
C VAL A 33 -0.14 -20.16 -22.40
N TYR A 34 -0.50 -20.12 -21.11
CA TYR A 34 0.28 -20.74 -20.04
C TYR A 34 0.42 -22.26 -20.19
N ARG A 35 -0.62 -22.94 -20.65
CA ARG A 35 -0.65 -24.42 -20.72
C ARG A 35 -0.08 -24.97 -22.01
N VAL A 36 -0.32 -24.30 -23.13
CA VAL A 36 -0.02 -24.82 -24.47
C VAL A 36 1.26 -24.21 -25.03
N HIS A 37 1.52 -22.93 -24.76
CA HIS A 37 2.66 -22.20 -25.29
C HIS A 37 3.72 -21.88 -24.24
N ARG A 38 3.77 -22.69 -23.17
CA ARG A 38 4.68 -22.49 -22.02
C ARG A 38 6.14 -22.27 -22.43
N ASN A 39 6.58 -22.92 -23.51
CA ASN A 39 7.96 -22.91 -23.98
C ASN A 39 8.19 -21.98 -25.17
N ALA A 40 7.15 -21.64 -25.93
CA ALA A 40 7.25 -20.77 -27.10
C ALA A 40 7.06 -19.29 -26.77
N ALA A 41 6.35 -19.00 -25.67
CA ALA A 41 6.40 -17.72 -25.01
C ALA A 41 7.73 -17.60 -24.24
N GLY A 42 8.84 -17.41 -24.96
CA GLY A 42 10.16 -17.08 -24.40
C GLY A 42 10.20 -15.76 -23.61
N ILE A 43 9.04 -15.13 -23.39
CA ILE A 43 8.78 -13.98 -22.54
C ILE A 43 7.40 -14.24 -21.91
N ILE A 44 7.23 -13.91 -20.62
CA ILE A 44 5.98 -13.84 -19.81
C ILE A 44 5.72 -14.97 -18.77
N VAL A 45 6.62 -15.93 -18.50
CA VAL A 45 6.31 -16.99 -17.49
C VAL A 45 7.03 -16.89 -16.13
N ASN A 46 8.05 -16.04 -15.95
CA ASN A 46 8.70 -15.90 -14.64
C ASN A 46 8.18 -14.78 -13.73
N GLU A 47 7.15 -14.02 -14.13
CA GLU A 47 6.70 -12.85 -13.34
C GLU A 47 5.19 -12.63 -13.29
N LEU A 48 4.40 -13.69 -13.48
CA LEU A 48 2.97 -13.71 -13.16
C LEU A 48 2.75 -14.54 -11.90
N ALA A 49 3.10 -13.96 -10.74
CA ALA A 49 2.47 -14.36 -9.49
C ALA A 49 0.93 -14.22 -9.64
N PRO A 50 0.12 -15.03 -8.95
CA PRO A 50 -1.32 -15.05 -9.14
C PRO A 50 -1.91 -13.68 -8.82
N TYR A 51 -2.54 -13.04 -9.81
CA TYR A 51 -3.53 -12.00 -9.55
C TYR A 51 -4.82 -12.72 -9.20
N CYS A 52 -5.09 -12.88 -7.89
CA CYS A 52 -6.40 -13.21 -7.37
C CYS A 52 -7.31 -11.99 -7.60
N ASP A 53 -8.23 -12.12 -8.56
CA ASP A 53 -9.47 -11.34 -8.56
C ASP A 53 -10.45 -12.14 -7.71
N SER A 54 -10.51 -11.84 -6.41
CA SER A 54 -11.40 -12.48 -5.45
C SER A 54 -12.78 -11.83 -5.48
N SER A 55 -13.54 -12.09 -6.54
CA SER A 55 -14.98 -12.28 -6.38
C SER A 55 -15.19 -13.76 -6.06
N GLU A 56 -15.36 -14.04 -4.76
CA GLU A 56 -15.66 -15.33 -4.13
C GLU A 56 -14.58 -16.43 -4.23
N GLN A 57 -13.65 -16.44 -3.27
CA GLN A 57 -13.29 -17.62 -2.45
C GLN A 57 -12.20 -17.26 -1.43
N ALA A 58 -12.29 -17.90 -0.26
CA ALA A 58 -11.44 -17.73 0.90
C ALA A 58 -9.94 -17.85 0.57
N GLU A 59 -9.17 -16.81 0.88
CA GLU A 59 -7.72 -16.92 0.96
C GLU A 59 -7.37 -17.47 2.34
N ASP A 60 -6.80 -18.67 2.34
CA ASP A 60 -6.08 -19.24 3.46
C ASP A 60 -5.00 -18.24 3.88
N ILE A 61 -5.22 -17.61 5.03
CA ILE A 61 -4.23 -16.76 5.67
C ILE A 61 -3.14 -17.71 6.19
N SER A 62 -2.10 -17.95 5.41
CA SER A 62 -0.87 -18.55 5.92
C SER A 62 -0.19 -17.53 6.83
N ILE A 63 -0.67 -17.45 8.07
CA ILE A 63 0.04 -16.86 9.20
C ILE A 63 1.30 -17.73 9.37
N PRO A 64 2.52 -17.18 9.41
CA PRO A 64 3.66 -17.96 9.88
C PRO A 64 3.39 -18.26 11.35
N ILE A 65 2.96 -19.49 11.63
CA ILE A 65 2.93 -20.02 12.99
C ILE A 65 4.40 -20.18 13.39
N VAL A 66 4.95 -19.17 14.06
CA VAL A 66 6.25 -19.29 14.73
C VAL A 66 6.02 -20.18 15.96
N THR A 67 6.08 -21.49 15.77
CA THR A 67 6.24 -22.44 16.88
C THR A 67 7.69 -22.36 17.35
N ASN A 68 7.97 -21.48 18.31
CA ASN A 68 9.11 -21.64 19.19
C ASN A 68 8.59 -21.53 20.63
N LEU A 69 8.28 -22.69 21.20
CA LEU A 69 7.88 -22.86 22.58
C LEU A 69 9.03 -23.54 23.34
N SER A 70 10.00 -22.73 23.75
CA SER A 70 11.01 -23.02 24.80
C SER A 70 11.85 -21.74 24.92
N GLU A 71 12.11 -21.10 26.06
CA GLU A 71 12.27 -21.58 27.43
C GLU A 71 11.78 -20.49 28.40
N ALA A 72 11.19 -20.91 29.52
CA ALA A 72 10.76 -20.03 30.58
C ALA A 72 11.97 -19.57 31.41
N HIS A 73 12.04 -18.27 31.69
CA HIS A 73 11.97 -17.68 33.04
C HIS A 73 12.52 -16.23 32.99
N SER A 74 11.71 -15.26 33.45
CA SER A 74 11.93 -13.78 33.55
C SER A 74 11.37 -12.83 32.46
N HIS A 75 10.55 -13.31 31.51
CA HIS A 75 10.17 -12.55 30.28
C HIS A 75 8.74 -11.94 30.21
N ASP A 76 7.93 -12.02 31.26
CA ASP A 76 6.46 -11.95 31.11
C ASP A 76 5.89 -10.54 30.76
N ALA A 77 6.42 -9.47 31.35
CA ALA A 77 5.97 -8.10 31.04
C ALA A 77 6.42 -7.63 29.64
N ALA A 78 7.64 -7.95 29.24
CA ALA A 78 8.19 -7.58 27.94
C ALA A 78 7.48 -8.30 26.78
N SER A 79 7.09 -9.56 27.00
CA SER A 79 6.31 -10.35 26.04
C SER A 79 4.92 -9.75 25.79
N ASN A 80 4.21 -9.38 26.85
CA ASN A 80 2.88 -8.75 26.75
C ASN A 80 2.92 -7.37 26.08
N ILE A 81 3.94 -6.55 26.39
CA ILE A 81 4.16 -5.26 25.71
C ILE A 81 4.39 -5.48 24.22
N CYS A 82 5.24 -6.45 23.85
CA CYS A 82 5.51 -6.79 22.45
C CYS A 82 4.23 -7.21 21.69
N PHE A 83 3.38 -8.03 22.32
CA PHE A 83 2.11 -8.46 21.75
C PHE A 83 1.13 -7.29 21.49
N ILE A 84 0.95 -6.42 22.47
CA ILE A 84 0.06 -5.24 22.35
C ILE A 84 0.56 -4.31 21.24
N THR A 85 1.87 -4.05 21.18
CA THR A 85 2.47 -3.23 20.12
C THR A 85 2.24 -3.83 18.73
N LYS A 86 2.34 -5.16 18.60
CA LYS A 86 2.06 -5.86 17.33
C LYS A 86 0.60 -5.68 16.89
N ILE A 87 -0.36 -5.87 17.80
CA ILE A 87 -1.79 -5.68 17.48
C ILE A 87 -2.10 -4.23 17.15
N LYS A 88 -1.57 -3.28 17.93
CA LYS A 88 -1.73 -1.84 17.67
C LYS A 88 -1.25 -1.47 16.26
N LYS A 89 -0.09 -1.98 15.83
CA LYS A 89 0.40 -1.80 14.46
C LYS A 89 -0.55 -2.39 13.40
N GLN A 90 -1.18 -3.54 13.67
CA GLN A 90 -2.17 -4.14 12.76
C GLN A 90 -3.45 -3.33 12.70
N LEU A 91 -3.94 -2.81 13.82
CA LEU A 91 -5.09 -1.91 13.86
C LEU A 91 -4.81 -0.63 13.06
N ALA A 92 -3.62 -0.03 13.22
CA ALA A 92 -3.21 1.12 12.42
C ALA A 92 -3.16 0.79 10.91
N MET A 93 -2.63 -0.38 10.54
CA MET A 93 -2.64 -0.83 9.14
C MET A 93 -4.06 -1.07 8.60
N PHE A 94 -4.94 -1.61 9.43
CA PHE A 94 -6.35 -1.78 9.10
C PHE A 94 -7.00 -0.41 8.82
N TYR A 95 -6.77 0.58 9.69
CA TYR A 95 -7.22 1.96 9.47
C TYR A 95 -6.75 2.52 8.12
N VAL A 96 -5.44 2.43 7.82
CA VAL A 96 -4.89 2.92 6.55
C VAL A 96 -5.52 2.23 5.35
N LYS A 97 -5.78 0.92 5.43
CA LYS A 97 -6.44 0.19 4.32
C LYS A 97 -7.87 0.69 4.10
N ILE A 98 -8.65 0.88 5.16
CA ILE A 98 -10.05 1.30 4.99
C ILE A 98 -10.17 2.76 4.54
N THR A 99 -9.28 3.66 4.98
CA THR A 99 -9.29 5.05 4.53
C THR A 99 -8.67 5.22 3.15
N GLU A 100 -7.52 4.61 2.89
CA GLU A 100 -6.75 4.89 1.66
C GLU A 100 -7.07 3.95 0.51
N LYS A 101 -7.39 2.67 0.78
CA LYS A 101 -7.72 1.71 -0.26
C LYS A 101 -9.22 1.64 -0.52
N LEU A 102 -10.03 1.63 0.54
CA LEU A 102 -11.49 1.54 0.40
C LEU A 102 -12.20 2.91 0.33
N LYS A 103 -11.46 4.00 0.57
CA LYS A 103 -11.97 5.38 0.46
C LYS A 103 -13.22 5.64 1.32
N LEU A 104 -13.29 5.00 2.49
CA LEU A 104 -14.40 5.21 3.41
C LEU A 104 -14.33 6.60 4.05
N ALA A 105 -15.51 7.19 4.28
CA ALA A 105 -15.62 8.46 5.00
C ALA A 105 -15.13 8.31 6.45
N SER A 106 -14.65 9.41 7.04
CA SER A 106 -14.13 9.41 8.41
C SER A 106 -15.16 8.94 9.44
N SER A 107 -16.42 9.36 9.30
CA SER A 107 -17.51 8.95 10.20
C SER A 107 -17.75 7.43 10.17
N THR A 108 -17.82 6.86 8.97
CA THR A 108 -17.95 5.40 8.79
C THR A 108 -16.73 4.66 9.32
N THR A 109 -15.54 5.21 9.11
CA THR A 109 -14.29 4.65 9.62
C THR A 109 -14.25 4.62 11.15
N ASP A 110 -14.70 5.69 11.80
CA ASP A 110 -14.80 5.78 13.25
C ASP A 110 -15.83 4.78 13.80
N GLU A 111 -16.99 4.65 13.16
CA GLU A 111 -18.01 3.67 13.52
C GLU A 111 -17.48 2.22 13.42
N ILE A 112 -16.80 1.89 12.32
CA ILE A 112 -16.15 0.58 12.15
C ILE A 112 -15.12 0.34 13.26
N PHE A 113 -14.31 1.33 13.61
CA PHE A 113 -13.33 1.22 14.69
C PHE A 113 -13.98 0.96 16.06
N CYS A 114 -15.09 1.65 16.35
CA CYS A 114 -15.87 1.40 17.56
C CYS A 114 -16.41 -0.03 17.59
N ILE A 115 -16.98 -0.52 16.49
CA ILE A 115 -17.49 -1.90 16.39
C ILE A 115 -16.36 -2.92 16.61
N VAL A 116 -15.20 -2.71 15.99
CA VAL A 116 -14.04 -3.60 16.17
C VAL A 116 -13.53 -3.57 17.61
N LYS A 117 -13.47 -2.40 18.25
CA LYS A 117 -13.09 -2.27 19.67
C LYS A 117 -14.05 -3.06 20.57
N SER A 118 -15.36 -2.90 20.37
CA SER A 118 -16.37 -3.64 21.13
C SER A 118 -16.30 -5.14 20.89
N LEU A 119 -16.11 -5.58 19.64
CA LEU A 119 -15.98 -7.01 19.33
C LEU A 119 -14.77 -7.64 20.03
N ILE A 120 -13.62 -6.95 20.01
CA ILE A 120 -12.41 -7.44 20.69
C ILE A 120 -12.64 -7.46 22.21
N GLN A 121 -13.32 -6.45 22.75
CA GLN A 121 -13.71 -6.39 24.16
C GLN A 121 -14.58 -7.59 24.55
N ASP A 122 -15.65 -7.86 23.80
CA ASP A 122 -16.57 -8.98 24.07
C ASP A 122 -15.85 -10.34 24.03
N VAL A 123 -14.93 -10.53 23.07
CA VAL A 123 -14.12 -11.75 22.98
C VAL A 123 -13.19 -11.90 24.18
N ILE A 124 -12.50 -10.83 24.58
CA ILE A 124 -11.58 -10.86 25.73
C ILE A 124 -12.36 -11.09 27.02
N ASP A 125 -13.48 -10.40 27.22
CA ASP A 125 -14.34 -10.58 28.39
C ASP A 125 -14.88 -12.01 28.48
N GLY A 126 -15.33 -12.58 27.36
CA GLY A 126 -15.77 -13.97 27.30
C GLY A 126 -14.67 -14.98 27.63
N LEU A 127 -13.44 -14.76 27.12
CA LEU A 127 -12.27 -15.59 27.45
C LEU A 127 -11.87 -15.44 28.92
N MET A 128 -11.89 -14.23 29.46
CA MET A 128 -11.63 -13.95 30.87
C MET A 128 -12.63 -14.68 31.76
N GLN A 129 -13.93 -14.53 31.50
CA GLN A 129 -14.99 -15.21 32.26
C GLN A 129 -14.83 -16.73 32.23
N ARG A 130 -14.52 -17.32 31.06
CA ARG A 130 -14.28 -18.76 30.93
C ARG A 130 -13.05 -19.21 31.72
N THR A 131 -11.99 -18.41 31.70
CA THR A 131 -10.76 -18.68 32.46
C THR A 131 -11.03 -18.65 33.97
N VAL A 132 -11.75 -17.63 34.46
CA VAL A 132 -12.18 -17.54 35.86
C VAL A 132 -12.99 -18.77 36.28
N LYS A 133 -13.96 -19.16 35.45
CA LYS A 133 -14.82 -20.33 35.73
C LYS A 133 -14.02 -21.62 35.86
N LEU A 134 -13.11 -21.89 34.92
CA LEU A 134 -12.25 -23.09 34.96
C LEU A 134 -11.32 -23.11 36.18
N LEU A 135 -10.83 -21.94 36.61
CA LEU A 135 -10.00 -21.81 37.81
C LEU A 135 -10.79 -22.03 39.10
N MET A 136 -12.07 -21.66 39.15
CA MET A 136 -12.95 -21.90 40.30
C MET A 136 -13.43 -23.35 40.37
N GLU A 137 -13.62 -24.02 39.22
CA GLU A 137 -14.04 -25.43 39.14
C GLU A 137 -12.87 -26.41 39.36
N GLY A 138 -11.65 -26.00 39.02
CA GLY A 138 -10.45 -26.79 39.28
C GLY A 138 -10.04 -26.75 40.75
N SER A 139 -9.41 -27.83 41.24
CA SER A 139 -8.72 -27.85 42.54
C SER A 139 -7.43 -27.04 42.48
N VAL A 140 -7.55 -25.73 42.27
CA VAL A 140 -6.43 -24.79 42.23
C VAL A 140 -6.05 -24.43 43.66
N VAL A 141 -4.75 -24.16 43.87
CA VAL A 141 -4.24 -23.70 45.17
C VAL A 141 -5.02 -22.46 45.64
N PRO A 142 -5.47 -22.41 46.91
CA PRO A 142 -6.17 -21.26 47.47
C PRO A 142 -5.36 -19.97 47.24
N GLY A 143 -6.00 -18.93 46.70
CA GLY A 143 -5.36 -17.64 46.41
C GLY A 143 -4.78 -17.49 44.99
N THR A 144 -4.49 -18.57 44.26
CA THR A 144 -3.96 -18.45 42.88
C THR A 144 -5.04 -17.97 41.90
N ALA A 145 -6.26 -18.51 41.99
CA ALA A 145 -7.38 -18.09 41.15
C ALA A 145 -7.68 -16.59 41.33
N GLU A 146 -7.75 -16.12 42.58
CA GLU A 146 -7.99 -14.71 42.93
C GLU A 146 -6.89 -13.78 42.39
N ASN A 147 -5.63 -14.23 42.43
CA ASN A 147 -4.50 -13.43 41.94
C ASN A 147 -4.49 -13.35 40.40
N VAL A 148 -4.82 -14.45 39.70
CA VAL A 148 -4.97 -14.45 38.24
C VAL A 148 -6.12 -13.55 37.82
N VAL A 149 -7.27 -13.62 38.49
CA VAL A 149 -8.42 -12.75 38.22
C VAL A 149 -8.04 -11.28 38.43
N ARG A 150 -7.34 -10.95 39.52
CA ARG A 150 -6.85 -9.60 39.79
C ARG A 150 -5.91 -9.09 38.69
N GLN A 151 -4.97 -9.92 38.23
CA GLN A 151 -4.04 -9.54 37.16
C GLN A 151 -4.75 -9.36 35.81
N LEU A 152 -5.72 -10.22 35.49
CA LEU A 152 -6.51 -10.11 34.27
C LEU A 152 -7.36 -8.83 34.26
N HIS A 153 -7.99 -8.46 35.38
CA HIS A 153 -8.77 -7.22 35.47
C HIS A 153 -7.90 -5.95 35.59
N ALA A 154 -6.69 -6.04 36.13
CA ALA A 154 -5.76 -4.91 36.20
C ALA A 154 -5.14 -4.59 34.82
N ALA A 155 -5.06 -5.58 33.94
CA ALA A 155 -4.61 -5.39 32.57
C ALA A 155 -5.77 -4.91 31.70
N ASP A 156 -5.91 -3.60 31.51
CA ASP A 156 -6.83 -3.05 30.51
C ASP A 156 -6.23 -3.23 29.10
N ILE A 157 -6.21 -4.49 28.65
CA ILE A 157 -5.57 -4.93 27.41
C ILE A 157 -6.16 -4.20 26.21
N VAL A 158 -7.49 -4.06 26.17
CA VAL A 158 -8.20 -3.43 25.04
C VAL A 158 -7.91 -1.94 25.00
N SER A 159 -8.00 -1.23 26.13
CA SER A 159 -7.65 0.19 26.15
C SER A 159 -6.20 0.41 25.71
N ASN A 160 -5.27 -0.44 26.15
CA ASN A 160 -3.87 -0.36 25.72
C ASN A 160 -3.66 -0.63 24.22
N MET A 161 -4.46 -1.51 23.59
CA MET A 161 -4.42 -1.75 22.15
C MET A 161 -4.89 -0.53 21.34
N PHE A 162 -5.85 0.23 21.86
CA PHE A 162 -6.52 1.33 21.16
C PHE A 162 -6.08 2.73 21.60
N SER A 163 -5.31 2.88 22.69
CA SER A 163 -4.97 4.17 23.31
C SER A 163 -4.49 5.25 22.33
N ASP A 164 -3.64 4.85 21.36
CA ASP A 164 -3.06 5.76 20.36
C ASP A 164 -3.85 5.79 19.04
N LEU A 165 -5.01 5.15 19.01
CA LEU A 165 -5.83 4.94 17.82
C LEU A 165 -7.30 5.33 18.04
N GLU A 166 -7.65 5.98 19.16
CA GLU A 166 -9.05 6.26 19.48
C GLU A 166 -9.68 7.29 18.55
N SER A 167 -8.94 8.33 18.20
CA SER A 167 -9.41 9.41 17.33
C SER A 167 -8.64 9.46 16.01
N THR A 168 -9.25 10.08 15.00
CA THR A 168 -8.58 10.35 13.71
C THR A 168 -7.23 11.07 13.89
N HIS A 169 -7.13 12.00 14.86
CA HIS A 169 -5.87 12.70 15.16
C HIS A 169 -4.81 11.74 15.70
N MET A 170 -5.17 10.92 16.70
CA MET A 170 -4.24 9.95 17.30
C MET A 170 -3.77 8.93 16.27
N ARG A 171 -4.68 8.43 15.42
CA ARG A 171 -4.33 7.51 14.32
C ARG A 171 -3.34 8.14 13.35
N LYS A 172 -3.57 9.38 12.90
CA LYS A 172 -2.64 10.10 12.01
C LYS A 172 -1.26 10.29 12.65
N LYS A 173 -1.21 10.65 13.94
CA LYS A 173 0.04 10.80 14.70
C LYS A 173 0.77 9.46 14.83
N TYR A 174 0.06 8.40 15.21
CA TYR A 174 0.65 7.06 15.31
C TYR A 174 1.21 6.62 13.94
N ILE A 175 0.50 6.92 12.85
CA ILE A 175 0.94 6.59 11.49
C ILE A 175 2.23 7.34 11.13
N SER A 176 2.30 8.64 11.41
CA SER A 176 3.49 9.44 11.08
C SER A 176 4.73 9.02 11.88
N GLU A 177 4.54 8.50 13.08
CA GLU A 177 5.63 8.03 13.96
C GLU A 177 6.09 6.60 13.65
N HIS A 178 5.18 5.69 13.25
CA HIS A 178 5.47 4.25 13.18
C HIS A 178 5.54 3.69 11.76
N PHE A 179 5.12 4.45 10.75
CA PHE A 179 5.17 4.04 9.35
C PHE A 179 6.10 4.95 8.54
N ASN A 180 6.50 4.49 7.35
CA ASN A 180 7.27 5.27 6.40
C ASN A 180 6.40 6.34 5.72
N TYR A 181 5.83 7.23 6.52
CA TYR A 181 4.96 8.31 6.09
C TYR A 181 5.78 9.56 5.77
N THR A 182 5.39 10.23 4.69
CA THR A 182 5.95 11.51 4.28
C THR A 182 4.84 12.54 4.30
N GLU A 183 4.94 13.49 5.22
CA GLU A 183 3.96 14.56 5.37
C GLU A 183 4.03 15.55 4.20
N VAL A 184 2.88 16.12 3.86
CA VAL A 184 2.77 17.20 2.88
C VAL A 184 3.14 18.52 3.55
N ASN A 185 4.04 19.26 2.93
CA ASN A 185 4.40 20.59 3.38
C ASN A 185 3.52 21.64 2.72
N GLN A 186 3.13 22.65 3.49
CA GLN A 186 2.46 23.84 3.00
C GLN A 186 3.40 25.03 3.16
N VAL A 187 3.69 25.71 2.07
CA VAL A 187 4.53 26.92 2.07
C VAL A 187 3.69 28.08 1.58
N PRO A 188 3.61 29.18 2.35
CA PRO A 188 3.01 30.40 1.86
C PRO A 188 3.90 30.98 0.76
N LEU A 189 3.34 31.16 -0.42
CA LEU A 189 3.98 31.89 -1.50
C LEU A 189 3.83 33.38 -1.16
N GLN A 190 4.94 34.02 -0.79
CA GLN A 190 4.97 35.47 -0.64
C GLN A 190 4.98 36.13 -2.02
N THR A 191 3.82 36.25 -2.63
CA THR A 191 3.61 37.14 -3.77
C THR A 191 3.10 38.49 -3.27
N ALA A 192 3.42 39.57 -3.98
CA ALA A 192 3.25 40.94 -3.51
C ALA A 192 1.81 41.33 -3.09
N ASN A 193 0.78 40.55 -3.47
CA ASN A 193 -0.63 40.85 -3.22
C ASN A 193 -1.52 39.65 -2.83
N TYR A 194 -1.00 38.41 -2.73
CA TYR A 194 -1.80 37.22 -2.45
C TYR A 194 -1.21 36.34 -1.35
N ARG A 195 -2.08 35.63 -0.63
CA ARG A 195 -1.71 34.57 0.33
C ARG A 195 -1.93 33.22 -0.33
N ASP A 196 -1.18 32.96 -1.40
CA ASP A 196 -1.26 31.68 -2.10
C ASP A 196 -0.48 30.63 -1.30
N ILE A 197 -1.00 29.40 -1.26
CA ILE A 197 -0.37 28.29 -0.55
C ILE A 197 0.10 27.28 -1.59
N GLU A 198 1.40 26.99 -1.57
CA GLU A 198 1.99 25.88 -2.28
C GLU A 198 1.96 24.64 -1.38
N CYS A 199 1.35 23.56 -1.86
CA CYS A 199 1.37 22.27 -1.18
C CYS A 199 2.31 21.33 -1.93
N TYR A 200 3.42 20.91 -1.32
CA TYR A 200 4.34 19.96 -1.95
C TYR A 200 4.69 18.79 -1.03
N VAL A 201 5.02 17.66 -1.63
CA VAL A 201 5.54 16.48 -0.94
C VAL A 201 7.06 16.51 -1.01
N PRO A 202 7.79 16.52 0.12
CA PRO A 202 9.25 16.56 0.11
C PRO A 202 9.86 15.33 -0.57
N ILE A 203 10.24 15.49 -1.84
CA ILE A 203 10.63 14.35 -2.70
C ILE A 203 11.83 13.59 -2.14
N SER A 204 12.79 14.28 -1.52
CA SER A 204 13.95 13.64 -0.89
C SER A 204 13.53 12.72 0.26
N LYS A 205 12.68 13.19 1.18
CA LYS A 205 12.15 12.38 2.29
C LYS A 205 11.28 11.24 1.77
N LEU A 206 10.48 11.49 0.74
CA LEU A 206 9.64 10.49 0.10
C LEU A 206 10.47 9.37 -0.52
N LEU A 207 11.51 9.70 -1.30
CA LEU A 207 12.41 8.73 -1.90
C LEU A 207 13.21 7.95 -0.85
N VAL A 208 13.68 8.60 0.22
CA VAL A 208 14.32 7.88 1.34
C VAL A 208 13.36 6.86 1.96
N ASN A 209 12.10 7.24 2.18
CA ASN A 209 11.08 6.32 2.67
C ASN A 209 10.74 5.20 1.67
N PHE A 210 10.74 5.51 0.38
CA PHE A 210 10.52 4.56 -0.72
C PHE A 210 11.61 3.49 -0.77
N LEU A 211 12.87 3.89 -0.64
CA LEU A 211 14.05 3.01 -0.66
C LEU A 211 14.23 2.15 0.59
N LYS A 212 13.45 2.38 1.66
CA LYS A 212 13.44 1.47 2.83
C LYS A 212 12.77 0.12 2.51
N SER A 213 12.04 0.01 1.41
CA SER A 213 11.53 -1.26 0.93
C SER A 213 12.63 -1.98 0.17
N GLU A 214 13.01 -3.18 0.65
CA GLU A 214 14.03 -4.01 0.01
C GLU A 214 13.67 -4.35 -1.44
N ASP A 215 12.40 -4.71 -1.70
CA ASP A 215 11.90 -4.99 -3.05
C ASP A 215 12.11 -3.79 -4.01
N LEU A 216 11.82 -2.57 -3.54
CA LEU A 216 11.95 -1.35 -4.34
C LEU A 216 13.42 -0.96 -4.54
N LEU A 217 14.24 -1.15 -3.51
CA LEU A 217 15.68 -0.94 -3.59
C LEU A 217 16.30 -1.89 -4.62
N GLU A 218 15.94 -3.17 -4.60
CA GLU A 218 16.38 -4.17 -5.57
C GLU A 218 15.99 -3.78 -6.99
N CYS A 219 14.74 -3.36 -7.21
CA CYS A 219 14.27 -2.88 -8.51
C CYS A 219 15.07 -1.67 -9.04
N ILE A 220 15.55 -0.81 -8.14
CA ILE A 220 16.33 0.37 -8.53
C ILE A 220 17.79 0.02 -8.81
N SER A 221 18.34 -0.94 -8.07
CA SER A 221 19.72 -1.40 -8.22
C SER A 221 19.94 -2.35 -9.40
N GLN A 222 18.89 -2.99 -9.92
CA GLN A 222 18.98 -3.91 -11.05
C GLN A 222 18.50 -3.26 -12.35
N PRO A 223 19.37 -3.08 -13.36
CA PRO A 223 18.95 -2.65 -14.69
C PRO A 223 18.03 -3.69 -15.35
N THR A 224 16.90 -3.25 -15.89
CA THR A 224 16.01 -4.14 -16.67
C THR A 224 16.75 -4.65 -17.91
N ALA A 225 16.76 -5.98 -18.11
CA ALA A 225 17.37 -6.59 -19.29
C ALA A 225 16.67 -6.12 -20.58
N LYS A 226 17.45 -5.71 -21.59
CA LYS A 226 16.94 -5.22 -22.87
C LYS A 226 16.75 -6.34 -23.88
N PRO A 227 15.54 -6.56 -24.43
CA PRO A 227 15.37 -7.33 -25.65
C PRO A 227 15.99 -6.56 -26.83
N GLN A 228 16.89 -7.18 -27.60
CA GLN A 228 17.64 -6.48 -28.66
C GLN A 228 16.81 -6.03 -29.87
N GLU A 229 15.61 -6.60 -30.06
CA GLU A 229 14.86 -6.44 -31.32
C GLU A 229 13.58 -5.61 -31.19
N LEU A 230 13.17 -5.21 -29.98
CA LEU A 230 11.95 -4.43 -29.76
C LEU A 230 12.19 -3.25 -28.84
N LEU A 231 11.59 -2.11 -29.17
CA LEU A 231 11.45 -1.00 -28.24
C LEU A 231 10.49 -1.41 -27.12
N CYS A 232 11.01 -1.48 -25.90
CA CYS A 232 10.30 -2.04 -24.75
C CYS A 232 10.13 -1.02 -23.63
N ASP A 233 11.04 -0.05 -23.50
CA ASP A 233 11.01 0.90 -22.40
C ASP A 233 11.58 2.29 -22.74
N PHE A 234 11.46 3.24 -21.80
CA PHE A 234 11.98 4.60 -21.93
C PHE A 234 13.49 4.64 -22.23
N THR A 235 14.23 3.61 -21.80
CA THR A 235 15.67 3.49 -22.04
C THR A 235 16.05 3.22 -23.50
N ASP A 236 15.08 2.91 -24.36
CA ASP A 236 15.28 2.65 -25.78
C ASP A 236 15.08 3.91 -26.64
N GLY A 237 14.61 5.01 -26.03
CA GLY A 237 14.43 6.27 -26.72
C GLY A 237 15.76 6.97 -27.01
N ASP A 238 15.86 7.61 -28.18
CA ASP A 238 17.05 8.36 -28.60
C ASP A 238 17.48 9.43 -27.58
N ALA A 239 16.53 10.05 -26.89
CA ALA A 239 16.80 11.03 -25.84
C ALA A 239 17.57 10.40 -24.66
N PHE A 240 17.27 9.14 -24.32
CA PHE A 240 17.93 8.43 -23.23
C PHE A 240 19.36 8.00 -23.59
N SER A 241 19.65 7.73 -24.87
CA SER A 241 21.00 7.38 -25.34
C SER A 241 22.08 8.38 -24.92
N ARG A 242 21.71 9.65 -24.74
CA ARG A 242 22.58 10.75 -24.29
C ARG A 242 23.00 10.64 -22.83
N TYR A 243 22.25 9.87 -22.04
CA TYR A 243 22.42 9.68 -20.60
C TYR A 243 22.92 8.28 -20.23
N ASP A 244 23.42 7.51 -21.20
CA ASP A 244 23.87 6.13 -21.01
C ASP A 244 24.99 5.99 -19.95
N HIS A 245 25.75 7.06 -19.72
CA HIS A 245 26.74 7.12 -18.63
C HIS A 245 26.12 7.03 -17.23
N LEU A 246 24.86 7.46 -17.05
CA LEU A 246 24.12 7.36 -15.77
C LEU A 246 23.67 5.92 -15.46
N THR A 247 23.67 5.03 -16.46
CA THR A 247 23.27 3.62 -16.33
C THR A 247 24.43 2.63 -16.46
N ARG A 248 25.51 2.98 -17.17
CA ARG A 248 26.66 2.09 -17.38
C ARG A 248 27.63 2.06 -16.21
N ASP A 249 27.68 3.13 -15.43
CA ASP A 249 28.54 3.18 -14.26
C ASP A 249 27.86 2.50 -13.08
N SER A 250 28.20 1.22 -12.86
CA SER A 250 27.67 0.42 -11.75
C SER A 250 27.99 0.98 -10.35
N SER A 251 28.82 2.02 -10.25
CA SER A 251 29.11 2.69 -8.98
C SER A 251 28.04 3.72 -8.58
N ASN A 252 27.17 4.14 -9.50
CA ASN A 252 26.17 5.19 -9.27
C ASN A 252 24.73 4.64 -9.36
N ASN A 253 24.06 4.57 -8.21
CA ASN A 253 22.63 4.26 -8.16
C ASN A 253 21.81 5.47 -8.63
N THR A 254 21.16 5.36 -9.80
CA THR A 254 20.37 6.44 -10.40
C THR A 254 18.88 6.14 -10.33
N ILE A 255 18.09 7.08 -9.81
CA ILE A 255 16.62 7.01 -9.82
C ILE A 255 16.10 7.85 -10.99
N PHE A 256 15.45 7.19 -11.94
CA PHE A 256 14.80 7.83 -13.07
C PHE A 256 13.36 8.16 -12.71
N MET A 257 12.96 9.42 -12.93
CA MET A 257 11.61 9.89 -12.63
C MET A 257 10.99 10.51 -13.88
N LEU A 258 9.73 10.17 -14.14
CA LEU A 258 8.90 10.85 -15.12
C LEU A 258 7.96 11.79 -14.38
N LEU A 259 8.11 13.09 -14.62
CA LEU A 259 7.19 14.11 -14.11
C LEU A 259 6.17 14.46 -15.20
N TYR A 260 4.94 14.67 -14.78
CA TYR A 260 3.87 15.15 -15.65
C TYR A 260 2.89 15.99 -14.86
N THR A 261 2.16 16.83 -15.59
CA THR A 261 1.26 17.83 -15.02
C THR A 261 -0.17 17.55 -15.44
N ASP A 262 -1.11 17.80 -14.53
CA ASP A 262 -2.54 17.86 -14.80
C ASP A 262 -3.09 19.20 -14.33
N GLU A 263 -4.12 19.68 -15.00
CA GLU A 263 -4.74 20.96 -14.75
C GLU A 263 -6.18 20.74 -14.32
N LEU A 264 -6.49 21.08 -13.07
CA LEU A 264 -7.84 20.96 -12.52
C LEU A 264 -8.50 22.33 -12.47
N GLU A 265 -9.69 22.43 -13.04
CA GLU A 265 -10.53 23.61 -12.94
C GLU A 265 -11.73 23.35 -12.02
N LEU A 266 -11.84 24.13 -10.94
CA LEU A 266 -12.89 23.94 -9.92
C LEU A 266 -14.21 24.68 -10.24
N VAL A 267 -14.29 25.34 -11.39
CA VAL A 267 -15.46 26.11 -11.81
C VAL A 267 -16.14 25.50 -13.01
N ASN A 268 -17.37 25.95 -13.28
CA ASN A 268 -18.05 25.61 -14.53
C ASN A 268 -17.19 26.06 -15.72
N PRO A 269 -16.75 25.13 -16.59
CA PRO A 269 -15.87 25.44 -17.72
C PRO A 269 -16.51 26.36 -18.77
N LEU A 270 -17.83 26.58 -18.71
CA LEU A 270 -18.59 27.43 -19.64
C LEU A 270 -19.05 28.75 -19.00
N GLY A 271 -18.77 28.98 -17.73
CA GLY A 271 -19.23 30.17 -16.99
C GLY A 271 -18.28 31.36 -17.14
N ALA A 272 -18.73 32.56 -16.72
CA ALA A 272 -17.91 33.78 -16.71
C ALA A 272 -16.65 33.71 -15.80
N ALA A 273 -16.59 32.69 -14.93
CA ALA A 273 -15.44 32.39 -14.08
C ALA A 273 -14.46 31.38 -14.69
N ALA A 274 -14.73 30.85 -15.90
CA ALA A 274 -13.83 29.93 -16.58
C ALA A 274 -12.41 30.51 -16.71
N GLY A 275 -11.41 29.68 -16.50
CA GLY A 275 -9.98 30.01 -16.43
C GLY A 275 -9.52 30.69 -15.13
N ARG A 276 -10.41 30.99 -14.16
CA ARG A 276 -10.02 31.78 -12.97
C ARG A 276 -9.50 30.95 -11.81
N HIS A 277 -10.05 29.77 -11.57
CA HIS A 277 -9.70 28.92 -10.42
C HIS A 277 -9.13 27.60 -10.91
N LYS A 278 -7.94 27.71 -11.51
CA LYS A 278 -7.20 26.60 -12.08
C LYS A 278 -6.07 26.20 -11.14
N ILE A 279 -5.96 24.91 -10.88
CA ILE A 279 -4.97 24.29 -10.03
C ILE A 279 -4.06 23.47 -10.93
N LEU A 280 -2.75 23.63 -10.76
CA LEU A 280 -1.75 22.74 -11.34
C LEU A 280 -1.43 21.64 -10.34
N ALA A 281 -1.57 20.39 -10.77
CA ALA A 281 -1.06 19.24 -10.06
C ALA A 281 0.15 18.67 -10.81
N VAL A 282 1.27 18.49 -10.12
CA VAL A 282 2.44 17.81 -10.66
C VAL A 282 2.54 16.44 -10.02
N TYR A 283 2.68 15.42 -10.84
CA TYR A 283 2.85 14.04 -10.44
C TYR A 283 4.20 13.52 -10.90
N PHE A 284 4.64 12.43 -10.29
CA PHE A 284 5.77 11.67 -10.78
C PHE A 284 5.57 10.16 -10.65
N SER A 285 6.30 9.42 -11.48
CA SER A 285 6.45 7.97 -11.38
C SER A 285 7.93 7.60 -11.44
N VAL A 286 8.30 6.56 -10.68
CA VAL A 286 9.67 6.00 -10.69
C VAL A 286 9.79 5.03 -11.86
N LEU A 287 10.68 5.34 -12.80
CA LEU A 287 10.83 4.62 -14.05
C LEU A 287 11.71 3.36 -13.92
N ASN A 288 12.53 3.25 -12.87
CA ASN A 288 13.31 2.03 -12.58
C ASN A 288 12.43 0.80 -12.37
N LEU A 289 11.20 0.99 -11.90
CA LEU A 289 10.29 -0.12 -11.67
C LEU A 289 9.86 -0.74 -13.00
N HIS A 290 9.77 -2.08 -13.04
CA HIS A 290 9.27 -2.78 -14.22
C HIS A 290 7.90 -2.22 -14.66
N PRO A 291 7.63 -2.07 -15.98
CA PRO A 291 6.39 -1.49 -16.50
C PRO A 291 5.10 -2.00 -15.83
N ARG A 292 5.03 -3.31 -15.55
CA ARG A 292 3.90 -3.95 -14.84
C ARG A 292 3.54 -3.34 -13.48
N HIS A 293 4.51 -2.76 -12.78
CA HIS A 293 4.32 -2.11 -11.49
C HIS A 293 4.03 -0.63 -11.66
N ARG A 294 4.88 0.10 -12.39
CA ARG A 294 4.73 1.56 -12.55
C ARG A 294 3.51 2.00 -13.36
N SER A 295 2.91 1.12 -14.16
CA SER A 295 1.65 1.41 -14.86
C SER A 295 0.40 1.38 -13.95
N LYS A 296 0.54 1.03 -12.67
CA LYS A 296 -0.58 1.05 -11.71
C LYS A 296 -0.80 2.47 -11.19
N LEU A 297 -2.06 2.83 -10.95
CA LEU A 297 -2.41 4.14 -10.37
C LEU A 297 -1.75 4.39 -9.01
N CYS A 298 -1.51 3.35 -8.21
CA CYS A 298 -0.80 3.47 -6.92
C CYS A 298 0.70 3.79 -7.05
N SER A 299 1.26 3.72 -8.26
CA SER A 299 2.66 4.07 -8.57
C SER A 299 2.80 5.48 -9.19
N ILE A 300 1.70 6.23 -9.17
CA ILE A 300 1.64 7.65 -9.52
C ILE A 300 1.60 8.42 -8.21
N HIS A 301 2.59 9.27 -7.99
CA HIS A 301 2.74 10.02 -6.75
C HIS A 301 2.53 11.50 -7.01
N LEU A 302 1.74 12.15 -6.16
CA LEU A 302 1.59 13.60 -6.18
C LEU A 302 2.86 14.25 -5.62
N LEU A 303 3.38 15.24 -6.35
CA LEU A 303 4.56 16.01 -5.97
C LEU A 303 4.19 17.41 -5.49
N LEU A 304 3.33 18.10 -6.25
CA LEU A 304 3.03 19.52 -6.06
C LEU A 304 1.57 19.79 -6.42
N VAL A 305 0.92 20.64 -5.63
CA VAL A 305 -0.37 21.26 -5.91
C VAL A 305 -0.23 22.76 -5.67
N VAL A 306 -0.49 23.55 -6.69
CA VAL A 306 -0.35 25.00 -6.65
C VAL A 306 -1.41 25.68 -7.53
N GLU A 307 -1.77 26.92 -7.21
CA GLU A 307 -2.60 27.72 -8.12
C GLU A 307 -1.84 27.96 -9.43
N TYR A 308 -2.51 27.70 -10.55
CA TYR A 308 -1.91 27.72 -11.88
C TYR A 308 -1.23 29.05 -12.22
N ARG A 309 -1.79 30.16 -11.71
CA ARG A 309 -1.30 31.53 -11.92
C ARG A 309 0.04 31.83 -11.27
N VAL A 310 0.49 31.00 -10.33
CA VAL A 310 1.78 31.22 -9.64
C VAL A 310 2.96 30.68 -10.47
N VAL A 311 2.69 29.77 -11.41
CA VAL A 311 3.73 29.07 -12.19
C VAL A 311 3.99 29.73 -13.55
N LEU A 312 3.12 30.63 -14.01
CA LEU A 312 3.18 31.35 -15.29
C LEU A 312 3.08 32.86 -15.10
#